data_AF-A0A1Y4NA39-F1
#
_entry.id   AF-A0A1Y4NA39-F1
#
_cell.length_a   1.000
_cell.length_b   1.000
_cell.length_c   1.000
_cell.angle_alpha   90.00
_cell.angle_beta   90.00
_cell.angle_gamma   90.00
#
_symmetry.space_group_name_H-M   'P 1'
#
loop_
_entity.id
_entity.type
_entity.pdbx_description
1 polymer ?
#
loop_
_entity_poly.entity_id
_entity_poly.type
_entity_poly.pdbx_seq_one_letter_code
_entity_poly.pdbx_strand_id
1 'polypeptide(L)'
;MRYEHAYYRTKDKSLDIEFLMLDLGKPLGWRAYVMSDIDYKRVSAQRSDDYRDTHLYLDNGTHRYIDKTKDWPYVCRVDPIYDLDVIRRVAGAWCEITAYYIKHGGSFRDIQVKLQEEGVL
;
A
#
# COMPACT_ATOMS: atom_id res chain seq x y z
N MET A 1 -6.95 8.34 -19.03
CA MET A 1 -6.62 7.96 -17.64
C MET A 1 -7.60 6.87 -17.22
N ARG A 2 -7.10 5.70 -16.83
CA ARG A 2 -7.93 4.58 -16.37
C ARG A 2 -7.84 4.51 -14.86
N TYR A 3 -8.92 4.13 -14.20
CA TYR A 3 -8.92 3.96 -12.76
C TYR A 3 -9.77 2.77 -12.35
N GLU A 4 -9.51 2.27 -11.16
CA GLU A 4 -10.28 1.22 -10.51
C GLU A 4 -10.34 1.48 -9.00
N HIS A 5 -11.55 1.39 -8.44
CA HIS A 5 -11.71 1.25 -7.00
C HIS A 5 -11.57 -0.21 -6.63
N ALA A 6 -10.72 -0.48 -5.64
CA ALA A 6 -10.50 -1.83 -5.14
C ALA A 6 -10.59 -1.85 -3.61
N TYR A 7 -11.19 -2.91 -3.08
CA TYR A 7 -11.22 -3.17 -1.64
C TYR A 7 -10.46 -4.44 -1.36
N TYR A 8 -9.56 -4.37 -0.38
CA TYR A 8 -8.80 -5.52 0.07
C TYR A 8 -9.08 -5.77 1.55
N ARG A 9 -9.57 -6.97 1.86
CA ARG A 9 -9.68 -7.48 3.24
C ARG A 9 -8.54 -8.47 3.47
N THR A 10 -7.75 -8.25 4.51
CA THR A 10 -6.64 -9.15 4.82
C THR A 10 -7.15 -10.55 5.20
N LYS A 11 -6.34 -11.58 4.96
CA LYS A 11 -6.70 -12.98 5.26
C LYS A 11 -7.08 -13.18 6.72
N ASP A 12 -6.39 -12.47 7.61
CA ASP A 12 -6.64 -12.46 9.05
C ASP A 12 -7.82 -11.55 9.48
N LYS A 13 -8.46 -10.89 8.52
CA LYS A 13 -9.62 -9.98 8.67
C LYS A 13 -9.38 -8.80 9.60
N SER A 14 -8.12 -8.45 9.85
CA SER A 14 -7.78 -7.39 10.81
C SER A 14 -7.67 -6.00 10.20
N LEU A 15 -7.63 -5.92 8.86
CA LEU A 15 -7.66 -4.69 8.08
C LEU A 15 -8.56 -4.84 6.86
N ASP A 16 -9.30 -3.76 6.60
CA ASP A 16 -10.01 -3.50 5.36
C ASP A 16 -9.43 -2.22 4.77
N ILE A 17 -8.92 -2.30 3.55
CA ILE A 17 -8.23 -1.18 2.91
C ILE A 17 -8.87 -0.91 1.55
N GLU A 18 -9.28 0.33 1.35
CA GLU A 18 -9.75 0.86 0.08
C GLU A 18 -8.58 1.48 -0.69
N PHE A 19 -8.52 1.16 -1.98
CA PHE A 19 -7.58 1.73 -2.92
C PHE A 19 -8.29 2.39 -4.09
N LEU A 20 -7.69 3.47 -4.57
CA LEU A 20 -7.89 3.96 -5.93
C LEU A 20 -6.66 3.60 -6.76
N MET A 21 -6.80 2.61 -7.63
CA MET A 21 -5.79 2.24 -8.62
C MET A 21 -5.90 3.18 -9.81
N LEU A 22 -4.82 3.87 -10.17
CA LEU A 22 -4.84 4.89 -11.20
C LEU A 22 -3.70 4.67 -12.20
N ASP A 23 -4.05 4.59 -13.49
CA ASP A 23 -3.09 4.53 -14.60
C ASP A 23 -2.67 5.94 -14.99
N LEU A 24 -1.43 6.29 -14.64
CA LEU A 24 -0.80 7.58 -14.94
C LEU A 24 -0.16 7.61 -16.34
N GLY A 25 -0.25 6.50 -17.10
CA GLY A 25 0.38 6.37 -18.40
C GLY A 25 1.91 6.23 -18.31
N LYS A 26 2.56 6.06 -19.46
CA LYS A 26 4.03 6.00 -19.52
C LYS A 26 4.63 7.39 -19.25
N PRO A 27 5.73 7.49 -18.48
CA PRO A 27 6.55 6.39 -17.94
C PRO A 27 6.16 5.91 -16.53
N LEU A 28 5.08 6.43 -15.94
CA LEU A 28 4.76 6.23 -14.52
C LEU A 28 4.02 4.92 -14.22
N GLY A 29 3.13 4.49 -15.13
CA GLY A 29 2.30 3.31 -14.96
C GLY A 29 1.21 3.46 -13.90
N TRP A 30 0.75 2.34 -13.37
CA TRP A 30 -0.26 2.23 -12.33
C TRP A 30 0.28 2.57 -10.95
N ARG A 31 -0.53 3.29 -10.17
CA ARG A 31 -0.34 3.52 -8.74
C ARG A 31 -1.55 3.03 -7.98
N ALA A 32 -1.35 2.44 -6.80
CA ALA A 32 -2.43 2.09 -5.87
C ALA A 32 -2.43 3.10 -4.72
N TYR A 33 -3.27 4.13 -4.82
CA TYR A 33 -3.45 5.13 -3.77
C TYR A 33 -4.31 4.55 -2.66
N VAL A 34 -3.88 4.75 -1.41
CA VAL A 34 -4.59 4.26 -0.23
C VAL A 34 -5.61 5.29 0.21
N MET A 35 -6.89 4.93 0.15
CA MET A 35 -8.00 5.82 0.50
C MET A 35 -8.42 5.68 1.97
N SER A 36 -8.01 4.59 2.63
CA SER A 36 -8.30 4.34 4.04
C SER A 36 -7.22 4.93 4.97
N ASP A 37 -7.64 5.48 6.10
CA ASP A 37 -6.74 5.83 7.20
C ASP A 37 -6.32 4.57 7.97
N ILE A 38 -5.02 4.43 8.22
CA ILE A 38 -4.45 3.25 8.88
C ILE A 38 -3.83 3.66 10.20
N ASP A 39 -4.37 3.11 11.29
CA ASP A 39 -3.78 3.27 12.62
C ASP A 39 -2.66 2.23 12.84
N TYR A 40 -1.44 2.59 12.43
CA TYR A 40 -0.26 1.77 12.64
C TYR A 40 0.05 1.52 14.12
N LYS A 41 -0.35 2.45 14.99
CA LYS A 41 -0.02 2.45 16.42
C LYS A 41 -1.09 1.78 17.28
N ARG A 42 -2.15 1.25 16.66
CA ARG A 42 -3.29 0.57 17.31
C ARG A 42 -2.88 -0.44 18.39
N VAL A 43 -1.81 -1.21 18.15
CA VAL A 43 -1.33 -2.25 19.08
C VAL A 43 -0.14 -1.77 19.93
N SER A 44 0.69 -0.86 19.41
CA SER A 44 1.85 -0.34 20.13
C SER A 44 2.23 1.04 19.62
N ALA A 45 2.43 1.98 20.55
CA ALA A 45 2.87 3.34 20.26
C ALA A 45 4.28 3.44 19.63
N GLN A 46 5.06 2.35 19.67
CA GLN A 46 6.39 2.27 19.05
C GLN A 46 6.34 1.95 17.55
N ARG A 47 5.17 1.67 16.98
CA ARG A 47 5.04 1.44 15.53
C ARG A 47 5.25 2.74 14.77
N SER A 48 6.00 2.66 13.69
CA SER A 48 6.24 3.75 12.76
C SER A 48 5.10 3.83 11.75
N ASP A 49 4.72 5.05 11.42
CA ASP A 49 3.85 5.45 10.32
C ASP A 49 4.65 6.18 9.22
N ASP A 50 5.99 6.20 9.31
CA ASP A 50 6.87 6.80 8.30
C ASP A 50 6.84 5.97 7.01
N TYR A 51 6.85 6.65 5.85
CA TYR A 51 6.83 6.00 4.55
C TYR A 51 8.04 5.09 4.28
N ARG A 52 9.18 5.38 4.92
CA ARG A 52 10.41 4.60 4.78
C ARG A 52 10.27 3.22 5.42
N ASP A 53 9.39 3.10 6.41
CA ASP A 53 9.11 1.86 7.12
C ASP A 53 7.89 1.15 6.54
N THR A 54 6.84 1.91 6.21
CA THR A 54 5.53 1.39 5.78
C THR A 54 5.39 1.20 4.26
N HIS A 55 6.36 1.67 3.48
CA HIS A 55 6.32 1.66 2.02
C HIS A 55 5.12 2.45 1.42
N LEU A 56 4.60 3.45 2.13
CA LEU A 56 3.56 4.37 1.64
C LEU A 56 4.13 5.72 1.22
N TYR A 57 4.38 5.92 -0.06
CA TYR A 57 4.99 7.15 -0.55
C TYR A 57 3.95 8.26 -0.80
N LEU A 58 4.30 9.50 -0.42
CA LEU A 58 3.55 10.71 -0.75
C LEU A 58 4.27 11.45 -1.89
N ASP A 59 3.55 11.74 -2.98
CA ASP A 59 4.04 12.70 -3.98
C ASP A 59 3.97 14.10 -3.33
N ASN A 60 5.10 14.79 -3.17
CA ASN A 60 5.22 16.01 -2.35
C ASN A 60 4.55 17.24 -2.99
N GLY A 61 3.25 17.16 -3.29
CA GLY A 61 2.45 18.23 -3.91
C GLY A 61 2.75 18.46 -5.39
N THR A 62 3.76 17.80 -5.96
CA THR A 62 4.11 17.89 -7.38
C THR A 62 3.04 17.30 -8.28
N HIS A 63 2.32 16.27 -7.81
CA HIS A 63 1.27 15.65 -8.60
C HIS A 63 0.10 15.13 -7.74
N ARG A 64 -0.94 15.95 -7.65
CA ARG A 64 -2.18 15.65 -6.93
C ARG A 64 -3.23 15.04 -7.87
N TYR A 65 -3.10 13.74 -8.11
CA TYR A 65 -3.88 13.03 -9.12
C TYR A 65 -5.34 12.74 -8.74
N ILE A 66 -5.65 12.68 -7.44
CA ILE A 66 -6.98 12.35 -6.92
C ILE A 66 -7.71 13.62 -6.46
N ASP A 67 -7.08 14.38 -5.57
CA ASP A 67 -7.64 15.59 -4.99
C ASP A 67 -6.60 16.71 -5.04
N LYS A 68 -6.94 17.84 -5.67
CA LYS A 68 -6.04 18.99 -5.83
C LYS A 68 -5.64 19.64 -4.51
N THR A 69 -6.32 19.36 -3.43
CA THR A 69 -6.11 19.97 -2.10
C THR A 69 -5.46 19.02 -1.10
N LYS A 70 -5.40 17.71 -1.40
CA LYS A 70 -4.91 16.67 -0.49
C LYS A 70 -3.88 15.78 -1.17
N ASP A 71 -2.81 15.47 -0.43
CA ASP A 71 -1.84 14.47 -0.85
C ASP A 71 -2.30 13.09 -0.35
N TRP A 72 -2.34 12.13 -1.26
CA TRP A 72 -2.76 10.76 -0.98
C TRP A 72 -1.56 9.82 -1.12
N PRO A 73 -1.26 9.01 -0.08
CA PRO A 73 -0.15 8.08 -0.18
C PRO A 73 -0.51 6.94 -1.13
N TYR A 74 0.52 6.36 -1.75
CA TYR A 74 0.37 5.17 -2.59
C TYR A 74 1.45 4.14 -2.27
N VAL A 75 1.18 2.88 -2.61
CA VAL A 75 2.13 1.78 -2.40
C VAL A 75 3.40 2.01 -3.23
N CYS A 76 4.54 2.18 -2.56
CA CYS A 76 5.82 2.50 -3.18
C CYS A 76 6.45 1.29 -3.88
N ARG A 77 7.02 1.53 -5.06
CA ARG A 77 7.78 0.55 -5.87
C ARG A 77 8.92 1.25 -6.59
N VAL A 78 10.02 0.52 -6.79
CA VAL A 78 11.19 1.00 -7.55
C VAL A 78 10.85 1.11 -9.04
N ASP A 79 10.20 0.09 -9.60
CA ASP A 79 9.87 0.04 -11.03
C ASP A 79 8.40 0.37 -11.31
N PRO A 80 8.11 1.04 -12.44
CA PRO A 80 6.73 1.31 -12.88
C PRO A 80 6.01 0.02 -13.26
N ILE A 81 4.72 -0.07 -12.91
CA ILE A 81 3.86 -1.22 -13.20
C ILE A 81 2.88 -0.83 -14.29
N TYR A 82 2.88 -1.51 -15.44
CA TYR A 82 1.98 -1.20 -16.56
C TYR A 82 0.76 -2.10 -16.65
N ASP A 83 0.65 -3.08 -15.76
CA ASP A 83 -0.40 -4.09 -15.75
C ASP A 83 -1.26 -3.96 -14.49
N LEU A 84 -2.58 -3.94 -14.67
CA LEU A 84 -3.55 -3.77 -13.59
C LEU A 84 -3.52 -4.95 -12.60
N ASP A 85 -3.35 -6.18 -13.08
CA ASP A 85 -3.33 -7.35 -12.22
C ASP A 85 -2.05 -7.43 -11.39
N VAL A 86 -0.93 -6.94 -11.93
CA VAL A 86 0.32 -6.79 -11.17
C VAL A 86 0.15 -5.78 -10.04
N ILE A 87 -0.42 -4.59 -10.29
CA ILE A 87 -0.59 -3.59 -9.21
C ILE A 87 -1.59 -4.07 -8.15
N ARG A 88 -2.63 -4.82 -8.53
CA ARG A 88 -3.55 -5.48 -7.59
C ARG A 88 -2.83 -6.44 -6.66
N ARG A 89 -1.96 -7.30 -7.19
CA ARG A 89 -1.15 -8.23 -6.38
C ARG A 89 -0.19 -7.49 -5.44
N VAL A 90 0.44 -6.42 -5.93
CA VAL A 90 1.33 -5.59 -5.10
C VAL A 90 0.58 -4.91 -3.96
N ALA A 91 -0.58 -4.32 -4.24
CA ALA A 91 -1.43 -3.70 -3.22
C ALA A 91 -1.88 -4.71 -2.17
N GLY A 92 -2.37 -5.88 -2.61
CA GLY A 92 -2.77 -6.96 -1.71
C GLY A 92 -1.63 -7.47 -0.83
N ALA A 93 -0.44 -7.68 -1.41
CA ALA A 93 0.72 -8.10 -0.63
C ALA A 93 1.11 -7.06 0.43
N TRP A 94 1.07 -5.78 0.06
CA TRP A 94 1.31 -4.69 1.00
C TRP A 94 0.28 -4.65 2.14
N CYS A 95 -1.00 -4.98 1.90
CA CYS A 95 -2.02 -5.08 2.95
C CYS A 95 -1.68 -6.16 3.97
N GLU A 96 -1.31 -7.37 3.52
CA GLU A 96 -0.98 -8.49 4.41
C GLU A 96 0.27 -8.17 5.25
N ILE A 97 1.29 -7.58 4.64
CA ILE A 97 2.49 -7.12 5.36
C ILE A 97 2.13 -6.06 6.40
N THR A 98 1.27 -5.09 6.04
CA THR A 98 0.81 -4.03 6.94
C THR A 98 0.03 -4.59 8.13
N ALA A 99 -0.90 -5.52 7.90
CA ALA A 99 -1.64 -6.18 8.98
C ALA A 99 -0.71 -6.90 9.95
N TYR A 100 0.25 -7.65 9.43
CA TYR A 100 1.25 -8.33 10.24
C TYR A 100 2.10 -7.31 11.03
N TYR A 101 2.59 -6.26 10.38
CA TYR A 101 3.41 -5.22 11.01
C TYR A 101 2.69 -4.55 12.18
N ILE A 102 1.42 -4.20 12.02
CA ILE A 102 0.63 -3.58 13.11
C ILE A 102 0.59 -4.52 14.33
N LYS A 103 0.32 -5.81 14.11
CA LYS A 103 0.19 -6.79 15.18
C LYS A 103 1.52 -7.15 15.84
N HIS A 104 2.57 -7.33 15.06
CA HIS A 104 3.80 -8.00 15.51
C HIS A 104 5.04 -7.12 15.43
N GLY A 105 5.02 -6.04 14.64
CA GLY A 105 6.20 -5.23 14.34
C GLY A 105 7.17 -5.96 13.41
N GLY A 106 8.41 -5.46 13.37
CA GLY A 106 9.46 -5.94 12.46
C GLY A 106 9.63 -5.04 11.24
N SER A 107 10.48 -5.45 10.30
CA SER A 107 10.67 -4.72 9.04
C SER A 107 9.73 -5.26 7.95
N PHE A 108 9.23 -4.40 7.06
CA PHE A 108 8.38 -4.82 5.95
C PHE A 108 9.05 -5.87 5.05
N ARG A 109 10.38 -5.78 4.89
CA ARG A 109 11.17 -6.75 4.12
C ARG A 109 11.14 -8.14 4.76
N ASP A 110 11.40 -8.23 6.06
CA ASP A 110 11.46 -9.53 6.74
C ASP A 110 10.06 -10.16 6.82
N ILE A 111 9.03 -9.32 7.02
CA ILE A 111 7.63 -9.75 7.01
C ILE A 111 7.26 -10.27 5.62
N GLN A 112 7.65 -9.59 4.54
CA GLN A 112 7.37 -10.05 3.18
C GLN A 112 7.94 -11.45 2.96
N VAL A 113 9.22 -11.68 3.31
CA VAL A 113 9.85 -13.01 3.16
C VAL A 113 9.08 -14.06 3.95
N LYS A 114 8.77 -13.77 5.22
CA LYS A 114 8.02 -14.67 6.09
C LYS A 114 6.66 -15.04 5.50
N LEU A 115 5.87 -14.05 5.07
CA LEU A 115 4.53 -14.28 4.55
C LEU A 115 4.55 -15.03 3.19
N GLN A 116 5.63 -14.91 2.41
CA GLN A 116 5.84 -15.73 1.23
C GLN A 116 6.11 -17.20 1.59
N GLU A 117 6.96 -17.46 2.58
CA GLU A 117 7.24 -18.82 3.07
C GLU A 117 5.99 -19.50 3.66
N GLU A 118 5.09 -18.73 4.25
CA GLU A 118 3.82 -19.20 4.82
C GLU A 118 2.70 -19.36 3.78
N GLY A 119 2.92 -19.01 2.50
CA GLY A 119 1.89 -19.06 1.45
C GLY A 119 0.77 -18.04 1.63
N VAL A 120 1.02 -16.97 2.39
CA VAL A 120 0.11 -15.85 2.55
C VAL A 120 0.19 -14.91 1.34
N LEU A 121 1.39 -14.67 0.83
CA LEU A 121 1.67 -13.85 -0.37
C LEU A 121 1.79 -14.65 -1.66
#